data_AF-A0A8S0XQ25-F1
#
_entry.id   AF-A0A8S0XQ25-F1
#
_cell.length_a   1.000
_cell.length_b   1.000
_cell.length_c   1.000
_cell.angle_alpha   90.00
_cell.angle_beta   90.00
_cell.angle_gamma   90.00
#
_symmetry.space_group_name_H-M   'P 1'
#
loop_
_entity.id
_entity.type
_entity.pdbx_description
1 polymer ?
#
loop_
_entity_poly.entity_id
_entity_poly.type
_entity_poly.pdbx_seq_one_letter_code
_entity_poly.pdbx_strand_id
1 'polypeptide(L)'
;MVSGSAIATLVVFILSIICVIYPFSLPIFLPYLGRKRIYINLTTAPILAILVLWAAQCLGPRNIRDGIVGTDGVKPYNILILFFSLAYMAITLDITGVLQAAAFWVSNKGGNNGWKLFLYFYMMLTALSVV
;
A
#
# COMPACT_ATOMS: atom_id res chain seq x y z
N MET A 1 19.87 -7.01 -27.48
CA MET A 1 20.82 -7.97 -26.87
C MET A 1 20.49 -8.04 -25.39
N VAL A 2 19.99 -9.17 -24.90
CA VAL A 2 19.66 -9.32 -23.47
C VAL A 2 20.97 -9.47 -22.71
N SER A 3 21.34 -8.45 -21.93
CA SER A 3 22.54 -8.48 -21.08
C SER A 3 22.29 -9.38 -19.87
N GLY A 4 23.31 -10.08 -19.38
CA GLY A 4 23.19 -10.95 -18.21
C GLY A 4 22.65 -10.24 -16.96
N SER A 5 22.88 -8.92 -16.86
CA SER A 5 22.31 -8.07 -15.82
C SER A 5 20.77 -7.97 -15.87
N ALA A 6 20.17 -7.97 -17.06
CA ALA A 6 18.71 -7.92 -17.22
C ALA A 6 18.03 -9.24 -16.82
N ILE A 7 18.72 -10.37 -16.96
CA ILE A 7 18.23 -11.67 -16.48
C ILE A 7 18.32 -11.69 -14.95
N ALA A 8 19.41 -11.20 -14.38
CA ALA A 8 19.58 -11.09 -12.93
C ALA A 8 18.52 -10.17 -12.30
N THR A 9 18.17 -9.04 -12.93
CA THR A 9 17.10 -8.16 -12.44
C THR A 9 15.76 -8.88 -12.40
N LEU A 10 15.40 -9.59 -13.46
CA LEU A 10 14.14 -10.34 -13.52
C LEU A 10 14.07 -11.45 -12.48
N VAL A 11 15.14 -12.21 -12.27
CA VAL A 11 15.17 -13.29 -11.28
C VAL A 11 14.96 -12.75 -9.87
N VAL A 12 15.68 -11.69 -9.49
CA VAL A 12 15.52 -11.07 -8.16
C VAL A 12 14.15 -10.43 -8.00
N PHE A 13 13.58 -9.88 -9.08
CA PHE A 13 12.22 -9.34 -9.06
C PHE A 13 11.16 -10.44 -8.85
N ILE A 14 11.30 -11.58 -9.54
CA ILE A 14 10.42 -12.74 -9.33
C ILE A 14 10.55 -13.28 -7.90
N LEU A 15 11.78 -13.39 -7.38
CA LEU A 15 12.01 -13.79 -5.99
C LEU A 15 11.36 -12.82 -5.00
N SER A 16 11.42 -11.51 -5.28
CA SER A 16 10.72 -10.49 -4.48
C SER A 16 9.22 -10.72 -4.48
N ILE A 17 8.59 -10.95 -5.64
CA ILE A 17 7.15 -11.23 -5.75
C ILE A 17 6.77 -12.49 -4.96
N ILE A 18 7.55 -13.56 -5.09
CA ILE A 18 7.31 -14.81 -4.34
C ILE A 18 7.39 -14.55 -2.84
N CYS A 19 8.37 -13.76 -2.38
CA CYS A 19 8.52 -13.40 -0.97
C CYS A 19 7.40 -12.49 -0.45
N VAL A 20 6.79 -11.67 -1.32
CA VAL A 20 5.60 -10.87 -1.00
C VAL A 20 4.36 -11.74 -0.86
N ILE A 21 4.14 -12.71 -1.76
CA ILE A 21 2.98 -13.61 -1.74
C ILE A 21 3.08 -14.62 -0.58
N TYR A 22 4.27 -15.19 -0.39
CA TYR A 22 4.58 -16.07 0.72
C TYR A 22 5.52 -15.34 1.68
N PRO A 23 4.98 -14.67 2.74
CA PRO A 23 5.80 -13.95 3.71
C PRO A 23 6.74 -14.95 4.39
N PHE A 24 7.99 -14.96 3.95
CA PHE A 24 8.99 -15.90 4.41
C PHE A 24 9.84 -15.23 5.50
N SER A 25 9.89 -15.84 6.68
CA SER A 25 10.69 -15.36 7.79
C SER A 25 12.14 -15.81 7.59
N LEU A 26 12.96 -15.03 6.86
CA LEU A 26 14.40 -15.31 6.71
C LEU A 26 15.13 -15.03 8.03
N PRO A 27 15.73 -16.03 8.68
CA PRO A 27 16.65 -15.80 9.79
C PRO A 27 18.00 -15.33 9.22
N ILE A 28 18.21 -14.03 9.10
CA ILE A 28 19.47 -13.46 8.61
C ILE A 28 20.48 -13.45 9.77
N PHE A 29 21.64 -14.07 9.56
CA PHE A 29 22.75 -14.04 10.51
C PHE A 29 23.55 -12.75 10.30
N LEU A 30 23.30 -11.71 11.12
CA LEU A 30 24.17 -10.54 11.15
C LEU A 30 25.35 -10.79 12.12
N PRO A 31 26.62 -10.67 11.66
CA PRO A 31 27.79 -10.97 12.49
C PRO A 31 27.96 -10.02 13.70
N TYR A 32 27.32 -8.85 13.69
CA TYR A 32 27.49 -7.81 14.73
C TYR A 32 26.31 -7.65 15.70
N LEU A 33 25.13 -8.25 15.43
CA LEU A 33 23.89 -7.92 16.17
C LEU A 33 23.07 -9.15 16.62
N GLY A 34 23.62 -10.36 16.50
CA GLY A 34 22.95 -11.60 16.92
C GLY A 34 21.82 -12.05 15.98
N ARG A 35 21.16 -13.17 16.31
CA ARG A 35 20.05 -13.73 15.52
C ARG A 35 18.79 -12.88 15.70
N LYS A 36 18.51 -11.95 14.79
CA LYS A 36 17.18 -11.34 14.65
C LYS A 36 16.38 -12.05 13.56
N ARG A 37 15.17 -12.51 13.92
CA ARG A 37 14.16 -12.91 12.94
C ARG A 37 13.55 -11.63 12.36
N ILE A 38 13.95 -11.26 11.16
CA ILE A 38 13.35 -10.14 10.45
C ILE A 38 12.16 -10.70 9.67
N TYR A 39 10.97 -10.27 10.02
CA TYR A 39 9.77 -10.59 9.27
C TYR A 39 9.79 -9.77 7.98
N ILE A 40 9.93 -10.46 6.85
CA ILE A 40 9.80 -9.82 5.55
C ILE A 40 8.30 -9.69 5.28
N ASN A 41 7.79 -8.49 5.54
CA ASN A 41 6.41 -8.09 5.26
C ASN A 41 6.31 -7.46 3.86
N LEU A 42 5.06 -7.23 3.43
CA LEU A 42 4.67 -6.56 2.18
C LEU A 42 5.44 -5.24 1.94
N THR A 43 5.77 -4.52 2.99
CA THR A 43 6.54 -3.27 2.94
C THR A 43 8.05 -3.50 2.82
N THR A 44 8.61 -4.48 3.50
CA THR A 44 10.07 -4.68 3.57
C THR A 44 10.64 -5.50 2.42
N ALA A 45 9.85 -6.43 1.84
CA ALA A 45 10.33 -7.31 0.75
C ALA A 45 10.73 -6.53 -0.50
N PRO A 46 9.89 -5.61 -1.02
CA PRO A 46 10.24 -4.83 -2.22
C PRO A 46 11.43 -3.90 -1.98
N ILE A 47 11.52 -3.29 -0.80
CA ILE A 47 12.63 -2.40 -0.43
C ILE A 47 13.95 -3.17 -0.41
N LEU A 48 13.96 -4.36 0.21
CA LEU A 48 15.14 -5.22 0.23
C LEU A 48 15.54 -5.67 -1.17
N ALA A 49 14.57 -6.02 -2.03
CA ALA A 49 14.85 -6.40 -3.41
C ALA A 49 15.53 -5.28 -4.20
N ILE A 50 15.05 -4.03 -4.06
CA ILE A 50 15.68 -2.86 -4.71
C ILE A 50 17.10 -2.65 -4.17
N LEU A 51 17.32 -2.78 -2.86
CA LEU A 51 18.65 -2.67 -2.26
C LEU A 51 19.62 -3.73 -2.80
N VAL A 52 19.17 -5.00 -2.91
CA VAL A 52 19.97 -6.09 -3.46
C VAL A 52 20.30 -5.84 -4.93
N LEU A 53 19.34 -5.39 -5.73
CA LEU A 53 19.53 -5.08 -7.14
C LEU A 53 20.48 -3.89 -7.38
N TRP A 54 20.42 -2.89 -6.50
CA TRP A 54 21.31 -1.75 -6.54
C TRP A 54 22.73 -2.12 -6.11
N ALA A 55 22.88 -2.93 -5.05
CA ALA A 55 24.17 -3.47 -4.62
C ALA A 55 24.81 -4.37 -5.69
N ALA A 56 24.00 -5.15 -6.42
CA ALA A 56 24.45 -5.97 -7.55
C ALA A 56 24.75 -5.17 -8.84
N GLN A 57 24.66 -3.83 -8.81
CA GLN A 57 24.86 -2.93 -9.97
C GLN A 57 23.97 -3.27 -11.18
N CYS A 58 22.87 -3.98 -10.93
CA CYS A 58 21.91 -4.37 -11.96
C CYS A 58 20.88 -3.25 -12.22
N LEU A 59 20.66 -2.37 -11.24
CA LEU A 59 19.85 -1.16 -11.35
C LEU A 59 20.70 0.10 -11.14
N GLY A 60 20.72 0.99 -12.11
CA GLY A 60 21.36 2.30 -11.97
C GLY A 60 20.50 3.30 -11.17
N PRO A 61 21.11 4.34 -10.56
CA PRO A 61 20.37 5.38 -9.83
C PRO A 61 19.32 6.09 -10.68
N ARG A 62 19.61 6.24 -11.98
CA ARG A 62 18.70 6.86 -12.94
C ARG A 62 17.45 6.00 -13.17
N ASN A 63 17.60 4.68 -13.29
CA ASN A 63 16.47 3.75 -13.43
C ASN A 63 15.54 3.79 -12.20
N ILE A 64 16.11 3.93 -11.00
CA ILE A 64 15.32 4.05 -9.76
C ILE A 64 14.53 5.36 -9.76
N ARG A 65 15.20 6.48 -10.08
CA ARG A 65 14.54 7.79 -10.15
C ARG A 65 13.44 7.82 -11.22
N ASP A 66 13.76 7.30 -12.39
CA ASP A 66 12.85 7.27 -13.54
C ASP A 66 11.66 6.32 -13.26
N GLY A 67 11.83 5.29 -12.43
CA GLY A 67 10.73 4.46 -11.92
C GLY A 67 9.82 5.16 -10.90
N ILE A 68 10.35 6.11 -10.11
CA ILE A 68 9.56 6.87 -9.12
C ILE A 68 8.85 8.06 -9.79
N VAL A 69 9.61 8.88 -10.52
CA VAL A 69 9.13 10.12 -11.15
C VAL A 69 8.33 9.82 -12.43
N GLY A 70 8.62 8.71 -13.10
CA GLY A 70 8.01 8.29 -14.36
C GLY A 70 8.72 8.85 -15.58
N THR A 71 8.58 8.16 -16.71
CA THR A 71 9.05 8.57 -18.05
C THR A 71 7.91 8.46 -19.06
N ASP A 72 7.91 9.33 -20.08
CA ASP A 72 7.13 9.19 -21.32
C ASP A 72 5.64 8.82 -21.16
N GLY A 73 4.95 9.51 -20.24
CA GLY A 73 3.48 9.49 -20.14
C GLY A 73 2.90 8.82 -18.89
N VAL A 74 3.67 7.96 -18.19
CA VAL A 74 3.21 7.30 -16.95
C VAL A 74 4.01 7.83 -15.77
N LYS A 75 3.33 8.48 -14.81
CA LYS A 75 3.94 9.08 -13.61
C LYS A 75 3.34 8.47 -12.33
N PRO A 76 3.96 7.42 -11.76
CA PRO A 76 3.43 6.72 -10.58
C PRO A 76 3.22 7.64 -9.38
N TYR A 77 4.12 8.62 -9.20
CA TYR A 77 4.04 9.61 -8.12
C TYR A 77 2.73 10.41 -8.12
N ASN A 78 2.17 10.74 -9.28
CA ASN A 78 0.90 11.45 -9.36
C ASN A 78 -0.26 10.63 -8.79
N ILE A 79 -0.26 9.33 -9.07
CA ILE A 79 -1.27 8.40 -8.55
C ILE A 79 -1.13 8.28 -7.03
N LEU A 80 0.11 8.13 -6.53
CA LEU A 80 0.37 8.07 -5.09
C LEU A 80 -0.10 9.34 -4.36
N ILE A 81 0.23 10.53 -4.87
CA ILE A 81 -0.25 11.80 -4.29
C ILE A 81 -1.78 11.85 -4.29
N LEU A 82 -2.42 11.45 -5.38
CA LEU A 82 -3.88 11.45 -5.48
C LEU A 82 -4.51 10.54 -4.42
N PHE A 83 -3.99 9.32 -4.24
CA PHE A 83 -4.46 8.42 -3.18
C PHE A 83 -4.21 8.99 -1.78
N PHE A 84 -3.03 9.55 -1.50
CA PHE A 84 -2.74 10.17 -0.20
C PHE A 84 -3.62 11.38 0.07
N SER A 85 -3.91 12.19 -0.95
CA SER A 85 -4.80 13.35 -0.83
C SER A 85 -6.24 12.93 -0.56
N LEU A 86 -6.77 11.93 -1.29
CA LEU A 86 -8.10 11.37 -1.04
C LEU A 86 -8.20 10.77 0.37
N ALA A 87 -7.19 10.00 0.78
CA ALA A 87 -7.13 9.44 2.13
C ALA A 87 -7.10 10.54 3.20
N TYR A 88 -6.30 11.59 3.01
CA TYR A 88 -6.25 12.73 3.92
C TYR A 88 -7.60 13.44 4.03
N MET A 89 -8.28 13.67 2.90
CA MET A 89 -9.63 14.27 2.90
C MET A 89 -10.65 13.38 3.63
N ALA A 90 -10.64 12.06 3.39
CA ALA A 90 -11.52 11.11 4.04
C ALA A 90 -11.29 11.06 5.57
N ILE A 91 -10.03 10.98 6.01
CA ILE A 91 -9.68 10.98 7.44
C ILE A 91 -10.10 12.29 8.11
N THR A 92 -9.87 13.42 7.44
CA THR A 92 -10.26 14.73 7.98
C THR A 92 -11.79 14.85 8.08
N LEU A 93 -12.53 14.33 7.09
CA LEU A 93 -13.99 14.29 7.10
C LEU A 93 -14.55 13.38 8.20
N ASP A 94 -13.87 12.28 8.52
CA ASP A 94 -14.23 11.40 9.63
C ASP A 94 -14.00 12.11 10.98
N ILE A 95 -12.83 12.72 11.17
CA ILE A 95 -12.48 13.44 12.40
C ILE A 95 -13.37 14.67 12.65
N THR A 96 -13.77 15.40 11.61
CA THR A 96 -14.71 16.53 11.75
C THR A 96 -16.11 16.11 12.22
N GLY A 97 -16.38 14.80 12.30
CA GLY A 97 -17.63 14.28 12.84
C GLY A 97 -18.81 14.41 11.88
N VAL A 98 -18.56 14.66 10.58
CA VAL A 98 -19.61 14.67 9.56
C VAL A 98 -20.33 13.32 9.53
N LEU A 99 -19.60 12.22 9.67
CA LEU A 99 -20.18 10.88 9.75
C LEU A 99 -20.97 10.66 11.04
N GLN A 100 -20.52 11.23 12.16
CA GLN A 100 -21.23 11.17 13.43
C GLN A 100 -22.52 12.00 13.39
N ALA A 101 -22.48 13.20 12.79
CA ALA A 101 -23.66 14.02 12.55
C ALA A 101 -24.66 13.33 11.61
N ALA A 102 -24.18 12.67 10.55
CA ALA A 102 -25.01 11.86 9.66
C ALA A 102 -25.65 10.66 10.40
N ALA A 103 -24.87 9.97 11.25
CA ALA A 103 -25.37 8.86 12.07
C ALA A 103 -26.48 9.32 13.03
N PHE A 104 -26.32 10.47 13.69
CA PHE A 104 -27.36 11.03 14.56
C PHE A 104 -28.61 11.44 13.76
N TRP A 105 -28.44 12.04 12.58
CA TRP A 105 -29.56 12.41 11.72
C TRP A 105 -30.35 11.19 11.24
N VAL A 106 -29.64 10.14 10.81
CA VAL A 106 -30.23 8.88 10.37
C VAL A 106 -30.91 8.13 11.52
N SER A 107 -30.27 8.11 12.70
CA SER A 107 -30.80 7.46 13.90
C SER A 107 -32.09 8.12 14.38
N ASN A 108 -32.15 9.46 14.38
CA ASN A 108 -33.36 10.19 14.77
C ASN A 108 -34.53 9.93 13.78
N LYS A 109 -34.22 9.61 12.52
CA LYS A 109 -35.21 9.30 11.48
C LYS A 109 -35.67 7.84 11.48
N GLY A 110 -34.89 6.92 12.05
CA GLY A 110 -35.19 5.49 12.12
C GLY A 110 -36.31 5.09 13.09
N GLY A 111 -36.66 5.96 14.05
CA GLY A 111 -37.82 5.79 14.94
C GLY A 111 -37.81 4.48 15.76
N ASN A 112 -39.00 3.98 16.13
CA ASN A 112 -39.18 2.85 17.05
C ASN A 112 -39.10 1.46 16.38
N ASN A 113 -38.77 1.37 15.08
CA ASN A 113 -38.73 0.11 14.35
C ASN A 113 -37.29 -0.23 13.96
N GLY A 114 -36.68 -1.17 14.69
CA GLY A 114 -35.27 -1.56 14.53
C GLY A 114 -34.91 -2.00 13.10
N TRP A 115 -35.88 -2.56 12.35
CA TRP A 115 -35.65 -2.95 10.96
C TRP A 115 -35.46 -1.76 10.02
N LYS A 116 -36.22 -0.67 10.23
CA LYS A 116 -36.04 0.59 9.46
C LYS A 116 -34.74 1.27 9.83
N LEU A 117 -34.41 1.29 11.12
CA LEU A 117 -33.15 1.85 11.62
C LEU A 117 -31.94 1.12 11.02
N PHE A 118 -31.94 -0.21 11.03
CA PHE A 118 -30.89 -1.02 10.40
C PHE A 118 -30.78 -0.74 8.91
N LEU A 119 -31.91 -0.69 8.20
CA LEU A 119 -31.92 -0.42 6.76
C LEU A 119 -31.39 0.98 6.43
N TYR A 120 -31.69 1.98 7.26
CA TYR A 120 -31.15 3.33 7.09
C TYR A 120 -29.65 3.43 7.39
N PHE A 121 -29.16 2.79 8.46
CA PHE A 121 -27.72 2.71 8.74
C PHE A 121 -26.98 1.96 7.63
N TYR A 122 -27.56 0.88 7.11
CA TYR A 122 -26.99 0.11 6.01
C TYR A 122 -26.89 0.95 4.72
N MET A 123 -27.92 1.72 4.37
CA MET A 123 -27.87 2.64 3.24
C MET A 123 -26.83 3.74 3.44
N MET A 124 -26.70 4.30 4.65
CA MET A 124 -25.67 5.29 4.98
C MET A 124 -24.25 4.72 4.82
N LEU A 125 -23.98 3.55 5.38
CA LEU A 125 -22.67 2.90 5.30
C LEU A 125 -22.29 2.54 3.86
N THR A 126 -23.27 2.05 3.10
CA THR A 126 -23.08 1.69 1.69
C THR A 126 -22.79 2.93 0.85
N ALA A 127 -23.55 4.02 1.05
CA ALA A 127 -23.32 5.29 0.34
C ALA A 127 -21.94 5.87 0.67
N LEU A 128 -21.50 5.78 1.92
CA LEU A 128 -20.16 6.21 2.34
C LEU A 128 -19.04 5.38 1.70
N SER A 129 -19.25 4.07 1.54
CA SER A 129 -18.23 3.16 0.99
C SER A 129 -18.05 3.26 -0.53
N VAL A 130 -19.07 3.80 -1.23
CA VAL A 130 -19.04 3.98 -2.70
C VAL A 130 -18.26 5.23 -3.11
N VAL A 131 -18.09 6.19 -2.21
CA VAL A 131 -17.35 7.45 -2.41
C VAL A 131 -15.91 7.28 -1.95
#